data_AF-A0A426UYV9-F1
#
_entry.id   AF-A0A426UYV9-F1
#
_cell.length_a   1.000
_cell.length_b   1.000
_cell.length_c   1.000
_cell.angle_alpha   90.00
_cell.angle_beta   90.00
_cell.angle_gamma   90.00
#
_symmetry.space_group_name_H-M   'P 1'
#
loop_
_entity.id
_entity.type
_entity.pdbx_description
1 polymer ?
#
loop_
_entity_poly.entity_id
_entity_poly.type
_entity_poly.pdbx_seq_one_letter_code
_entity_poly.pdbx_strand_id
1 'polypeptide(L)'
;MTIAWLDCSAGASGDMVLGALADAGVPLEVMQAAVDTLDTEPIRLRAKRTARHGLAGTKVDVEVPESRHDRRWRSIRAMLEGADLDEAARALALGAFSRLAAAEAAAHGIDEEEVHFHEVGALDSIADIVGAAAGLASLGVTRLTASTVTVGGGTTRGSHGSIPLPAPAVLRVLADAGAPVVGAVPYEACTPTGAAIIAAAADAYGPLPEMVVERVGVGAGGRDPQERANLLRLVIGHEVAAPKRSGHVHRSSGEAAGHGHAHDHGHAEEHNHSHGSDHGERHGHADGPDHSEEHGHPHGPEQAEGRAHTRDHHHQDLPHDHQHPEHRAHDLHQDHSDVHTGPGPQGHHHDHHPEHRAHDHRQDHNDDHAEPGPQGRQHHSNSGHQHGPHQDHHHAGPASETGPRQGGRPVVIETNVDDLDPRLWPSALAALLDAGASDAWLTPILMKKGRPAHTVHVLCRAEAVDAVRSALVRHTTTIGMRSYEIDKYALERRYTRVDVDGQAVGVKIALEHGEIVNASVEYEDAAAAAAVLGRPLKVVVAQATALAAQEYPR
;
A
#
# COMPACT_ATOMS: atom_id res chain seq x y z
N MET A 1 9.37 33.31 15.62
CA MET A 1 9.12 32.91 14.22
C MET A 1 8.12 31.77 14.25
N THR A 2 7.11 31.79 13.37
CA THR A 2 6.14 30.69 13.27
C THR A 2 6.79 29.53 12.55
N ILE A 3 6.89 28.37 13.20
CA ILE A 3 7.52 27.18 12.64
C ILE A 3 6.57 25.98 12.73
N ALA A 4 6.77 25.03 11.82
CA ALA A 4 5.99 23.80 11.75
C ALA A 4 6.88 22.56 11.79
N TRP A 5 6.32 21.47 12.30
CA TRP A 5 6.92 20.14 12.25
C TRP A 5 5.92 19.09 11.74
N LEU A 6 6.33 18.29 10.76
CA LEU A 6 5.57 17.16 10.23
C LEU A 6 6.05 15.84 10.85
N ASP A 7 5.14 15.13 11.51
CA ASP A 7 5.36 13.79 12.03
C ASP A 7 5.04 12.74 10.96
N CYS A 8 6.02 12.46 10.10
CA CYS A 8 5.97 11.45 9.05
C CYS A 8 6.19 10.01 9.58
N SER A 9 6.02 9.77 10.88
CA SER A 9 6.18 8.44 11.48
C SER A 9 5.07 7.45 11.09
N ALA A 10 3.89 7.91 10.65
CA ALA A 10 2.91 7.04 9.98
C ALA A 10 3.24 6.78 8.49
N GLY A 11 4.13 7.61 7.92
CA GLY A 11 4.22 7.84 6.48
C GLY A 11 3.43 9.09 6.08
N ALA A 12 3.08 9.22 4.79
CA ALA A 12 2.34 10.37 4.26
C ALA A 12 1.75 10.10 2.85
N SER A 13 0.51 10.54 2.66
CA SER A 13 -0.17 10.73 1.38
C SER A 13 -0.79 12.13 1.32
N GLY A 14 -1.25 12.60 0.16
CA GLY A 14 -1.80 13.94 0.03
C GLY A 14 -3.08 14.15 0.85
N ASP A 15 -3.98 13.16 0.89
CA ASP A 15 -5.15 13.15 1.79
C ASP A 15 -4.80 13.31 3.29
N MET A 16 -3.62 12.82 3.71
CA MET A 16 -3.06 13.04 5.05
C MET A 16 -2.51 14.45 5.23
N VAL A 17 -1.90 15.07 4.22
CA VAL A 17 -1.44 16.47 4.31
C VAL A 17 -2.63 17.43 4.33
N LEU A 18 -3.59 17.28 3.40
CA LEU A 18 -4.85 18.04 3.37
C LEU A 18 -5.62 17.89 4.69
N GLY A 19 -5.71 16.66 5.21
CA GLY A 19 -6.33 16.37 6.51
C GLY A 19 -5.64 17.07 7.69
N ALA A 20 -4.31 17.08 7.71
CA ALA A 20 -3.55 17.71 8.78
C ALA A 20 -3.63 19.25 8.72
N LEU A 21 -3.69 19.83 7.52
CA LEU A 21 -3.92 21.27 7.31
C LEU A 21 -5.32 21.69 7.77
N ALA A 22 -6.36 20.96 7.35
CA ALA A 22 -7.74 21.22 7.76
C ALA A 22 -7.91 21.11 9.29
N ASP A 23 -7.33 20.09 9.92
CA ASP A 23 -7.42 19.91 11.38
C ASP A 23 -6.56 20.92 12.17
N ALA A 24 -5.49 21.46 11.55
CA ALA A 24 -4.74 22.60 12.10
C ALA A 24 -5.48 23.95 11.95
N GLY A 25 -6.69 23.95 11.40
CA GLY A 25 -7.54 25.14 11.26
C GLY A 25 -7.34 25.94 9.97
N VAL A 26 -6.75 25.35 8.92
CA VAL A 26 -6.85 25.90 7.56
C VAL A 26 -8.29 25.69 7.05
N PRO A 27 -9.02 26.74 6.64
CA PRO A 27 -10.35 26.56 6.05
C PRO A 27 -10.26 25.72 4.77
N LEU A 28 -11.19 24.77 4.60
CA LEU A 28 -11.22 23.89 3.43
C LEU A 28 -11.40 24.70 2.13
N GLU A 29 -12.08 25.83 2.25
CA GLU A 29 -12.36 26.83 1.22
C GLU A 29 -11.07 27.45 0.64
N VAL A 30 -9.99 27.58 1.43
CA VAL A 30 -8.69 28.08 0.95
C VAL A 30 -8.04 27.06 0.01
N MET A 31 -8.11 25.78 0.37
CA MET A 31 -7.54 24.70 -0.43
C MET A 31 -8.41 24.40 -1.66
N GLN A 32 -9.73 24.47 -1.52
CA GLN A 32 -10.68 24.34 -2.64
C GLN A 32 -10.53 25.49 -3.65
N ALA A 33 -10.50 26.75 -3.19
CA ALA A 33 -10.37 27.90 -4.09
C ALA A 33 -9.08 27.87 -4.91
N ALA A 34 -7.96 27.38 -4.35
CA ALA A 34 -6.73 27.18 -5.09
C ALA A 34 -6.85 26.10 -6.17
N VAL A 35 -7.52 24.98 -5.88
CA VAL A 35 -7.82 23.93 -6.87
C VAL A 35 -8.79 24.42 -7.95
N ASP A 36 -9.76 25.27 -7.58
CA ASP A 36 -10.72 25.90 -8.51
C ASP A 36 -10.06 26.91 -9.49
N THR A 37 -8.80 27.32 -9.27
CA THR A 37 -8.05 28.16 -10.22
C THR A 37 -7.44 27.39 -11.41
N LEU A 38 -7.53 26.06 -11.39
CA LEU A 38 -6.94 25.18 -12.40
C LEU A 38 -7.94 24.90 -13.53
N ASP A 39 -7.45 24.89 -14.78
CA ASP A 39 -8.25 24.51 -15.95
C ASP A 39 -8.38 22.97 -16.05
N THR A 40 -9.22 22.41 -15.18
CA THR A 40 -9.51 20.97 -15.08
C THR A 40 -11.00 20.67 -15.06
N GLU A 41 -11.37 19.39 -15.19
CA GLU A 41 -12.71 18.96 -14.78
C GLU A 41 -12.97 19.30 -13.30
N PRO A 42 -14.24 19.49 -12.85
CA PRO A 42 -14.52 19.95 -11.49
C PRO A 42 -14.04 18.97 -10.41
N ILE A 43 -13.16 19.43 -9.53
CA ILE A 43 -12.65 18.68 -8.38
C ILE A 43 -13.28 19.23 -7.09
N ARG A 44 -13.66 18.37 -6.15
CA ARG A 44 -14.22 18.78 -4.86
C ARG A 44 -13.52 18.13 -3.67
N LEU A 45 -12.98 18.95 -2.76
CA LEU A 45 -12.45 18.54 -1.48
C LEU A 45 -13.57 18.37 -0.44
N ARG A 46 -13.51 17.33 0.39
CA ARG A 46 -14.42 17.13 1.53
C ARG A 46 -13.69 16.68 2.78
N ALA A 47 -13.62 17.57 3.78
CA ALA A 47 -13.15 17.21 5.11
C ALA A 47 -14.23 16.43 5.89
N LYS A 48 -13.84 15.34 6.55
CA LYS A 48 -14.66 14.61 7.54
C LYS A 48 -13.83 14.18 8.74
N ARG A 49 -14.43 14.27 9.94
CA ARG A 49 -13.82 13.70 11.15
C ARG A 49 -13.85 12.18 11.08
N THR A 50 -12.76 11.54 11.49
CA THR A 50 -12.59 10.09 11.49
C THR A 50 -11.66 9.68 12.64
N ALA A 51 -11.43 8.38 12.80
CA ALA A 51 -10.43 7.85 13.72
C ALA A 51 -9.60 6.77 13.04
N ARG A 52 -8.34 6.63 13.46
CA ARG A 52 -7.43 5.53 13.08
C ARG A 52 -6.93 4.87 14.36
N HIS A 53 -7.21 3.60 14.54
CA HIS A 53 -7.01 2.89 15.83
C HIS A 53 -7.54 3.65 17.08
N GLY A 54 -8.68 4.36 16.93
CA GLY A 54 -9.28 5.18 18.00
C GLY A 54 -8.67 6.56 18.23
N LEU A 55 -7.56 6.90 17.58
CA LEU A 55 -7.00 8.26 17.57
C LEU A 55 -7.77 9.11 16.55
N ALA A 56 -8.30 10.26 16.98
CA ALA A 56 -9.09 11.15 16.13
C ALA A 56 -8.22 11.94 15.12
N GLY A 57 -8.80 12.25 13.97
CA GLY A 57 -8.21 13.13 12.95
C GLY A 57 -9.22 13.52 11.89
N THR A 58 -8.79 14.33 10.91
CA THR A 58 -9.58 14.70 9.73
C THR A 58 -9.05 13.93 8.53
N LYS A 59 -9.94 13.24 7.79
CA LYS A 59 -9.64 12.87 6.40
C LYS A 59 -10.19 13.96 5.49
N VAL A 60 -9.43 14.36 4.48
CA VAL A 60 -10.01 15.00 3.29
C VAL A 60 -10.16 13.93 2.23
N ASP A 61 -11.37 13.73 1.70
CA ASP A 61 -11.55 13.01 0.45
C ASP A 61 -11.48 14.03 -0.70
N VAL A 62 -10.81 13.66 -1.78
CA VAL A 62 -10.95 14.34 -3.07
C VAL A 62 -12.03 13.60 -3.86
N GLU A 63 -13.01 14.34 -4.38
CA GLU A 63 -14.05 13.84 -5.29
C GLU A 63 -13.76 14.36 -6.70
N VAL A 64 -13.50 13.45 -7.64
CA VAL A 64 -13.20 13.74 -9.04
C VAL A 64 -14.11 12.95 -9.98
N PRO A 65 -14.43 13.46 -11.19
CA PRO A 65 -15.07 12.67 -12.24
C PRO A 65 -14.09 11.66 -12.87
N GLU A 66 -14.61 10.73 -13.67
CA GLU A 66 -13.80 9.86 -14.53
C GLU A 66 -13.03 10.69 -15.58
N SER A 67 -11.84 11.17 -15.22
CA SER A 67 -10.94 11.82 -16.18
C SER A 67 -10.35 10.79 -17.14
N ARG A 68 -10.42 11.08 -18.44
CA ARG A 68 -9.74 10.32 -19.50
C ARG A 68 -8.51 11.06 -20.03
N HIS A 69 -8.11 12.12 -19.34
CA HIS A 69 -7.02 13.00 -19.73
C HIS A 69 -5.74 12.60 -19.01
N ASP A 70 -4.91 11.83 -19.71
CA ASP A 70 -3.51 11.63 -19.38
C ASP A 70 -2.77 12.98 -19.40
N ARG A 71 -2.14 13.34 -18.28
CA ARG A 71 -1.52 14.64 -18.03
C ARG A 71 -0.01 14.50 -17.93
N ARG A 72 0.67 14.89 -19.00
CA ARG A 72 2.13 15.08 -19.03
C ARG A 72 2.56 16.19 -18.06
N TRP A 73 3.76 16.08 -17.51
CA TRP A 73 4.36 17.12 -16.66
C TRP A 73 4.30 18.50 -17.32
N ARG A 74 4.69 18.63 -18.58
CA ARG A 74 4.63 19.89 -19.34
C ARG A 74 3.24 20.55 -19.34
N SER A 75 2.15 19.78 -19.34
CA SER A 75 0.79 20.31 -19.27
C SER A 75 0.42 20.76 -17.85
N ILE A 76 0.84 20.02 -16.83
CA ILE A 76 0.64 20.38 -15.42
C ILE A 76 1.44 21.63 -15.07
N ARG A 77 2.69 21.75 -15.53
CA ARG A 77 3.50 22.96 -15.37
C ARG A 77 2.81 24.19 -15.96
N ALA A 78 2.39 24.12 -17.23
CA ALA A 78 1.73 25.24 -17.90
C ALA A 78 0.41 25.65 -17.20
N MET A 79 -0.34 24.68 -16.65
CA MET A 79 -1.53 24.92 -15.83
C MET A 79 -1.19 25.66 -14.53
N LEU A 80 -0.16 25.21 -13.79
CA LEU A 80 0.30 25.85 -12.55
C LEU A 80 0.95 27.23 -12.79
N GLU A 81 1.56 27.45 -13.96
CA GLU A 81 2.09 28.74 -14.40
C GLU A 81 0.97 29.72 -14.83
N GLY A 82 -0.14 29.21 -15.39
CA GLY A 82 -1.29 30.02 -15.84
C GLY A 82 -2.36 30.32 -14.77
N ALA A 83 -2.47 29.50 -13.72
CA ALA A 83 -3.50 29.62 -12.68
C ALA A 83 -3.34 30.88 -11.79
N ASP A 84 -4.40 31.31 -11.10
CA ASP A 84 -4.37 32.45 -10.16
C ASP A 84 -3.95 32.04 -8.73
N LEU A 85 -2.80 31.37 -8.64
CA LEU A 85 -2.21 30.89 -7.38
C LEU A 85 -1.29 31.94 -6.73
N ASP A 86 -1.34 32.02 -5.40
CA ASP A 86 -0.33 32.68 -4.57
C ASP A 86 1.09 32.23 -4.94
N GLU A 87 2.07 33.13 -4.83
CA GLU A 87 3.44 32.86 -5.28
C GLU A 87 4.13 31.73 -4.49
N ALA A 88 3.90 31.64 -3.17
CA ALA A 88 4.45 30.56 -2.35
C ALA A 88 3.73 29.23 -2.61
N ALA A 89 2.39 29.25 -2.75
CA ALA A 89 1.61 28.07 -3.13
C ALA A 89 2.04 27.53 -4.52
N ARG A 90 2.19 28.41 -5.51
CA ARG A 90 2.65 28.06 -6.86
C ARG A 90 4.06 27.48 -6.86
N ALA A 91 4.99 28.10 -6.14
CA ALA A 91 6.36 27.63 -6.03
C ALA A 91 6.45 26.24 -5.36
N LEU A 92 5.66 25.98 -4.32
CA LEU A 92 5.61 24.69 -3.64
C LEU A 92 4.99 23.61 -4.54
N ALA A 93 3.88 23.90 -5.22
CA ALA A 93 3.23 22.97 -6.15
C ALA A 93 4.14 22.59 -7.33
N LEU A 94 4.77 23.58 -7.98
CA LEU A 94 5.79 23.35 -9.03
C LEU A 94 7.01 22.60 -8.47
N GLY A 95 7.42 22.90 -7.23
CA GLY A 95 8.50 22.20 -6.53
C GLY A 95 8.21 20.72 -6.25
N ALA A 96 6.96 20.36 -5.95
CA ALA A 96 6.53 18.98 -5.75
C ALA A 96 6.44 18.22 -7.08
N PHE A 97 5.79 18.80 -8.10
CA PHE A 97 5.63 18.14 -9.40
C PHE A 97 6.95 18.00 -10.17
N SER A 98 7.88 18.95 -10.10
CA SER A 98 9.22 18.81 -10.71
C SER A 98 10.04 17.67 -10.08
N ARG A 99 9.99 17.51 -8.74
CA ARG A 99 10.63 16.38 -8.05
C ARG A 99 10.05 15.04 -8.48
N LEU A 100 8.72 14.97 -8.65
CA LEU A 100 8.06 13.79 -9.21
C LEU A 100 8.49 13.55 -10.66
N ALA A 101 8.51 14.58 -11.51
CA ALA A 101 8.89 14.44 -12.91
C ALA A 101 10.32 13.91 -13.05
N ALA A 102 11.28 14.49 -12.34
CA ALA A 102 12.67 14.01 -12.31
C ALA A 102 12.80 12.57 -11.77
N ALA A 103 11.96 12.17 -10.81
CA ALA A 103 11.94 10.82 -10.27
C ALA A 103 11.37 9.78 -11.25
N GLU A 104 10.25 10.09 -11.91
CA GLU A 104 9.64 9.21 -12.93
C GLU A 104 10.47 9.15 -14.21
N ALA A 105 11.05 10.27 -14.65
CA ALA A 105 12.00 10.32 -15.76
C ALA A 105 13.19 9.37 -15.51
N ALA A 106 13.74 9.38 -14.29
CA ALA A 106 14.82 8.49 -13.88
C ALA A 106 14.37 7.02 -13.70
N ALA A 107 13.11 6.76 -13.33
CA ALA A 107 12.56 5.41 -13.21
C ALA A 107 12.26 4.77 -14.58
N HIS A 108 11.85 5.58 -15.56
CA HIS A 108 11.48 5.12 -16.91
C HIS A 108 12.58 5.30 -17.96
N GLY A 109 13.62 6.09 -17.70
CA GLY A 109 14.72 6.34 -18.64
C GLY A 109 14.34 7.28 -19.80
N ILE A 110 13.48 8.27 -19.53
CA ILE A 110 12.93 9.23 -20.50
C ILE A 110 13.31 10.67 -20.13
N ASP A 111 13.03 11.63 -21.02
CA ASP A 111 13.19 13.06 -20.73
C ASP A 111 12.10 13.56 -19.76
N GLU A 112 12.40 14.58 -18.94
CA GLU A 112 11.47 15.14 -17.97
C GLU A 112 10.23 15.76 -18.64
N GLU A 113 10.39 16.42 -19.80
CA GLU A 113 9.27 17.00 -20.56
C GLU A 113 8.34 15.95 -21.18
N GLU A 114 8.81 14.70 -21.32
CA GLU A 114 8.05 13.56 -21.83
C GLU A 114 7.35 12.75 -20.72
N VAL A 115 7.55 13.09 -19.45
CA VAL A 115 6.97 12.35 -18.31
C VAL A 115 5.44 12.35 -18.35
N HIS A 116 4.91 11.14 -18.45
CA HIS A 116 3.53 10.78 -18.18
C HIS A 116 3.42 10.25 -16.75
N PHE A 117 2.63 10.90 -15.90
CA PHE A 117 2.44 10.47 -14.52
C PHE A 117 1.37 9.39 -14.40
N HIS A 118 1.75 8.13 -14.63
CA HIS A 118 0.85 6.96 -14.60
C HIS A 118 0.01 6.83 -13.32
N GLU A 119 0.50 7.33 -12.18
CA GLU A 119 -0.16 7.22 -10.87
C GLU A 119 -0.33 8.58 -10.15
N VAL A 120 0.27 9.66 -10.69
CA VAL A 120 0.35 10.98 -10.03
C VAL A 120 -0.18 12.13 -10.91
N GLY A 121 -0.63 11.84 -12.13
CA GLY A 121 -1.21 12.81 -13.08
C GLY A 121 -2.73 12.88 -13.05
N ALA A 122 -3.36 12.02 -12.24
CA ALA A 122 -4.79 12.06 -11.97
C ALA A 122 -5.18 13.33 -11.22
N LEU A 123 -6.43 13.75 -11.39
CA LEU A 123 -7.02 14.92 -10.72
C LEU A 123 -6.83 14.90 -9.19
N ASP A 124 -6.87 13.72 -8.57
CA ASP A 124 -6.63 13.55 -7.13
C ASP A 124 -5.25 14.06 -6.69
N SER A 125 -4.17 13.71 -7.40
CA SER A 125 -2.81 14.15 -7.04
C SER A 125 -2.57 15.62 -7.34
N ILE A 126 -3.27 16.20 -8.31
CA ILE A 126 -3.27 17.64 -8.60
C ILE A 126 -3.93 18.40 -7.45
N ALA A 127 -5.10 17.95 -7.00
CA ALA A 127 -5.80 18.55 -5.87
C ALA A 127 -5.07 18.37 -4.53
N ASP A 128 -4.47 17.20 -4.29
CA ASP A 128 -3.61 16.92 -3.15
C ASP A 128 -2.43 17.91 -3.09
N ILE A 129 -1.67 18.06 -4.18
CA ILE A 129 -0.47 18.91 -4.21
C ILE A 129 -0.84 20.40 -4.15
N VAL A 130 -1.80 20.87 -4.95
CA VAL A 130 -2.19 22.30 -4.99
C VAL A 130 -2.93 22.71 -3.72
N GLY A 131 -3.84 21.88 -3.22
CA GLY A 131 -4.51 22.12 -1.94
C GLY A 131 -3.52 22.13 -0.77
N ALA A 132 -2.57 21.19 -0.73
CA ALA A 132 -1.54 21.18 0.31
C ALA A 132 -0.62 22.41 0.23
N ALA A 133 -0.23 22.82 -0.97
CA ALA A 133 0.59 24.00 -1.20
C ALA A 133 -0.11 25.29 -0.75
N ALA A 134 -1.37 25.49 -1.14
CA ALA A 134 -2.18 26.64 -0.72
C ALA A 134 -2.44 26.65 0.79
N GLY A 135 -2.72 25.49 1.39
CA GLY A 135 -2.90 25.37 2.83
C GLY A 135 -1.61 25.69 3.60
N LEU A 136 -0.45 25.19 3.17
CA LEU A 136 0.85 25.49 3.77
C LEU A 136 1.21 26.98 3.65
N ALA A 137 1.01 27.59 2.47
CA ALA A 137 1.23 29.02 2.27
C ALA A 137 0.34 29.88 3.20
N SER A 138 -0.95 29.52 3.33
CA SER A 138 -1.92 30.23 4.18
C SER A 138 -1.57 30.23 5.68
N LEU A 139 -0.72 29.30 6.14
CA LEU A 139 -0.30 29.21 7.54
C LEU A 139 0.80 30.21 7.90
N GLY A 140 1.47 30.83 6.92
CA GLY A 140 2.55 31.80 7.17
C GLY A 140 3.75 31.20 7.93
N VAL A 141 4.02 29.91 7.73
CA VAL A 141 5.15 29.22 8.37
C VAL A 141 6.47 29.68 7.76
N THR A 142 7.42 30.07 8.62
CA THR A 142 8.74 30.60 8.23
C THR A 142 9.84 29.55 8.20
N ARG A 143 9.54 28.34 8.71
CA ARG A 143 10.35 27.13 8.57
C ARG A 143 9.46 25.91 8.84
N LEU A 144 9.57 24.87 8.01
CA LEU A 144 8.96 23.56 8.23
C LEU A 144 10.06 22.50 8.33
N THR A 145 9.92 21.58 9.29
CA THR A 145 10.85 20.46 9.48
C THR A 145 10.08 19.14 9.49
N ALA A 146 10.55 18.11 8.80
CA ALA A 146 9.89 16.80 8.80
C ALA A 146 10.67 15.76 9.63
N SER A 147 9.96 14.79 10.21
CA SER A 147 10.60 13.62 10.83
C SER A 147 11.25 12.69 9.79
N THR A 148 11.93 11.65 10.27
CA THR A 148 12.17 10.45 9.44
C THR A 148 10.86 9.97 8.82
N VAL A 149 10.84 9.76 7.51
CA VAL A 149 9.65 9.35 6.76
C VAL A 149 9.52 7.83 6.80
N THR A 150 8.39 7.30 7.31
CA THR A 150 8.10 5.88 7.13
C THR A 150 7.62 5.64 5.70
N VAL A 151 8.44 4.96 4.91
CA VAL A 151 8.22 4.76 3.47
C VAL A 151 7.48 3.45 3.15
N GLY A 152 7.54 2.47 4.05
CA GLY A 152 6.87 1.18 3.88
C GLY A 152 7.77 0.06 3.35
N GLY A 153 7.15 -1.01 2.84
CA GLY A 153 7.86 -2.20 2.38
C GLY A 153 6.92 -3.27 1.83
N GLY A 154 7.46 -4.24 1.09
CA GLY A 154 6.69 -5.32 0.45
C GLY A 154 6.48 -5.09 -1.05
N THR A 155 5.28 -5.34 -1.56
CA THR A 155 4.88 -5.08 -2.95
C THR A 155 3.47 -4.54 -3.03
N THR A 156 3.22 -3.64 -3.99
CA THR A 156 1.87 -3.17 -4.35
C THR A 156 1.52 -3.63 -5.77
N ARG A 157 0.30 -3.33 -6.22
CA ARG A 157 -0.08 -3.33 -7.64
C ARG A 157 -0.31 -1.90 -8.09
N GLY A 158 0.25 -1.56 -9.24
CA GLY A 158 0.05 -0.30 -9.92
C GLY A 158 -0.10 -0.50 -11.43
N SER A 159 -0.01 0.59 -12.17
CA SER A 159 -0.01 0.66 -13.63
C SER A 159 1.03 -0.27 -14.28
N HIS A 160 2.20 -0.41 -13.66
CA HIS A 160 3.31 -1.26 -14.11
C HIS A 160 3.24 -2.71 -13.60
N GLY A 161 2.07 -3.18 -13.17
CA GLY A 161 1.89 -4.53 -12.62
C GLY A 161 2.25 -4.56 -11.13
N SER A 162 3.16 -5.46 -10.71
CA SER A 162 3.59 -5.50 -9.30
C SER A 162 4.82 -4.62 -9.09
N ILE A 163 4.67 -3.60 -8.24
CA ILE A 163 5.69 -2.60 -7.96
C ILE A 163 6.29 -2.90 -6.57
N PRO A 164 7.62 -2.94 -6.40
CA PRO A 164 8.25 -3.11 -5.09
C PRO A 164 7.97 -1.89 -4.21
N LEU A 165 7.82 -2.12 -2.91
CA LEU A 165 7.68 -1.07 -1.90
C LEU A 165 8.96 -0.95 -1.06
N PRO A 166 9.44 0.27 -0.77
CA PRO A 166 8.88 1.56 -1.21
C PRO A 166 8.99 1.80 -2.71
N ALA A 167 8.02 2.51 -3.29
CA ALA A 167 7.95 2.74 -4.73
C ALA A 167 9.20 3.47 -5.26
N PRO A 168 9.67 3.19 -6.49
CA PRO A 168 10.88 3.79 -7.05
C PRO A 168 10.89 5.32 -7.00
N ALA A 169 9.76 5.96 -7.38
CA ALA A 169 9.61 7.41 -7.32
C ALA A 169 9.70 7.96 -5.89
N VAL A 170 9.11 7.29 -4.89
CA VAL A 170 9.17 7.69 -3.46
C VAL A 170 10.62 7.69 -2.97
N LEU A 171 11.38 6.64 -3.24
CA LEU A 171 12.79 6.59 -2.85
C LEU A 171 13.62 7.66 -3.55
N ARG A 172 13.35 7.93 -4.83
CA ARG A 172 14.12 8.93 -5.58
C ARG A 172 13.82 10.37 -5.14
N VAL A 173 12.55 10.73 -4.98
CA VAL A 173 12.11 12.04 -4.45
C VAL A 173 12.72 12.31 -3.06
N LEU A 174 12.71 11.31 -2.17
CA LEU A 174 13.24 11.47 -0.82
C LEU A 174 14.78 11.45 -0.78
N ALA A 175 15.44 10.69 -1.65
CA ALA A 175 16.90 10.70 -1.77
C ALA A 175 17.43 12.04 -2.31
N ASP A 176 16.83 12.59 -3.37
CA ASP A 176 17.23 13.86 -3.97
C ASP A 176 16.95 15.05 -3.02
N ALA A 177 15.98 14.91 -2.10
CA ALA A 177 15.72 15.85 -1.01
C ALA A 177 16.59 15.66 0.25
N GLY A 178 17.42 14.60 0.31
CA GLY A 178 18.23 14.26 1.49
C GLY A 178 17.42 13.81 2.71
N ALA A 179 16.18 13.33 2.50
CA ALA A 179 15.27 12.95 3.58
C ALA A 179 15.65 11.60 4.21
N PRO A 180 15.71 11.48 5.56
CA PRO A 180 15.92 10.21 6.22
C PRO A 180 14.64 9.36 6.16
N VAL A 181 14.78 8.09 5.75
CA VAL A 181 13.67 7.16 5.51
C VAL A 181 13.76 5.89 6.36
N VAL A 182 12.61 5.24 6.61
CA VAL A 182 12.56 3.92 7.28
C VAL A 182 11.47 2.99 6.71
N GLY A 183 11.84 1.77 6.35
CA GLY A 183 10.94 0.73 5.84
C GLY A 183 10.26 -0.08 6.96
N ALA A 184 9.57 0.59 7.88
CA ALA A 184 9.16 0.01 9.17
C ALA A 184 7.84 -0.80 9.17
N VAL A 185 7.15 -0.94 8.03
CA VAL A 185 5.80 -1.54 7.92
C VAL A 185 5.61 -2.28 6.58
N PRO A 186 4.77 -3.34 6.52
CA PRO A 186 4.64 -4.23 5.35
C PRO A 186 3.61 -3.74 4.31
N TYR A 187 3.42 -2.42 4.20
CA TYR A 187 2.50 -1.79 3.27
C TYR A 187 3.06 -0.45 2.79
N GLU A 188 2.43 0.15 1.78
CA GLU A 188 2.75 1.48 1.27
C GLU A 188 2.34 2.55 2.30
N ALA A 189 3.32 3.08 3.01
CA ALA A 189 3.13 4.09 4.06
C ALA A 189 3.32 5.52 3.53
N CYS A 190 4.20 5.71 2.55
CA CYS A 190 4.35 6.99 1.86
C CYS A 190 4.08 6.82 0.37
N THR A 191 3.14 7.58 -0.18
CA THR A 191 2.84 7.60 -1.63
C THR A 191 3.76 8.59 -2.35
N PRO A 192 3.94 8.50 -3.68
CA PRO A 192 4.70 9.49 -4.44
C PRO A 192 4.26 10.94 -4.16
N THR A 193 2.94 11.18 -4.17
CA THR A 193 2.32 12.48 -3.86
C THR A 193 2.69 13.00 -2.47
N GLY A 194 2.61 12.15 -1.44
CA GLY A 194 2.98 12.53 -0.07
C GLY A 194 4.48 12.81 0.09
N ALA A 195 5.33 11.99 -0.53
CA ALA A 195 6.78 12.20 -0.57
C ALA A 195 7.15 13.53 -1.25
N ALA A 196 6.49 13.85 -2.37
CA ALA A 196 6.73 15.07 -3.13
C ALA A 196 6.35 16.34 -2.36
N ILE A 197 5.19 16.34 -1.68
CA ILE A 197 4.77 17.46 -0.85
C ILE A 197 5.76 17.70 0.31
N ILE A 198 6.21 16.63 0.99
CA ILE A 198 7.23 16.74 2.06
C ILE A 198 8.56 17.27 1.49
N ALA A 199 9.03 16.70 0.37
CA ALA A 199 10.30 17.06 -0.26
C ALA A 199 10.33 18.49 -0.83
N ALA A 200 9.16 19.06 -1.15
CA ALA A 200 9.00 20.45 -1.57
C ALA A 200 8.81 21.43 -0.40
N ALA A 201 8.17 21.00 0.69
CA ALA A 201 7.78 21.85 1.81
C ALA A 201 8.78 21.90 2.97
N ALA A 202 9.66 20.90 3.15
CA ALA A 202 10.54 20.82 4.32
C ALA A 202 11.91 21.48 4.08
N ASP A 203 12.27 22.46 4.91
CA ASP A 203 13.60 23.09 4.94
C ASP A 203 14.67 22.18 5.56
N ALA A 204 14.25 21.23 6.40
CA ALA A 204 15.12 20.37 7.17
C ALA A 204 14.42 19.07 7.60
N TYR A 205 15.21 18.07 7.98
CA TYR A 205 14.73 16.81 8.55
C TYR A 205 15.31 16.57 9.94
N GLY A 206 14.48 16.11 10.88
CA GLY A 206 14.90 15.89 12.26
C GLY A 206 13.76 15.66 13.27
N PRO A 207 14.09 15.57 14.57
CA PRO A 207 13.09 15.52 15.64
C PRO A 207 12.32 16.85 15.72
N LEU A 208 11.21 16.83 16.48
CA LEU A 208 10.44 18.03 16.82
C LEU A 208 11.38 19.14 17.38
N PRO A 209 11.51 20.30 16.73
CA PRO A 209 12.33 21.41 17.21
C PRO A 209 11.81 22.00 18.52
N GLU A 210 12.66 22.73 19.25
CA GLU A 210 12.28 23.39 20.50
C GLU A 210 11.30 24.54 20.22
N MET A 211 10.02 24.32 20.54
CA MET A 211 8.93 25.24 20.21
C MET A 211 7.85 25.28 21.29
N VAL A 212 7.21 26.44 21.44
CA VAL A 212 5.90 26.55 22.10
C VAL A 212 4.85 26.14 21.05
N VAL A 213 4.20 25.00 21.27
CA VAL A 213 3.14 24.50 20.38
C VAL A 213 1.86 25.30 20.59
N GLU A 214 1.26 25.77 19.49
CA GLU A 214 -0.01 26.51 19.48
C GLU A 214 -1.15 25.68 18.89
N ARG A 215 -0.88 24.94 17.82
CA ARG A 215 -1.88 24.14 17.08
C ARG A 215 -1.27 22.79 16.69
N VAL A 216 -2.10 21.75 16.68
CA VAL A 216 -1.77 20.44 16.12
C VAL A 216 -2.93 20.00 15.25
N GLY A 217 -2.66 19.72 13.98
CA GLY A 217 -3.60 19.07 13.08
C GLY A 217 -3.20 17.61 12.83
N VAL A 218 -4.19 16.73 12.75
CA VAL A 218 -4.01 15.28 12.55
C VAL A 218 -4.77 14.84 11.30
N GLY A 219 -4.04 14.51 10.24
CA GLY A 219 -4.58 14.09 8.95
C GLY A 219 -4.62 12.57 8.80
N ALA A 220 -5.77 12.03 8.42
CA ALA A 220 -6.03 10.59 8.42
C ALA A 220 -6.17 10.00 7.01
N GLY A 221 -5.23 9.14 6.63
CA GLY A 221 -5.18 8.56 5.29
C GLY A 221 -6.27 7.53 5.04
N GLY A 222 -6.56 7.21 3.77
CA GLY A 222 -7.67 6.33 3.38
C GLY A 222 -7.69 4.93 4.01
N ARG A 223 -6.53 4.33 4.32
CA ARG A 223 -6.38 3.01 4.96
C ARG A 223 -6.30 3.13 6.51
N ASP A 224 -6.65 2.09 7.26
CA ASP A 224 -6.34 1.93 8.70
C ASP A 224 -5.65 0.56 8.93
N PRO A 225 -4.31 0.48 8.78
CA PRO A 225 -3.55 -0.77 8.80
C PRO A 225 -3.13 -1.18 10.22
N GLN A 226 -3.28 -2.46 10.54
CA GLN A 226 -3.18 -3.00 11.91
C GLN A 226 -1.86 -2.66 12.64
N GLU A 227 -0.76 -2.45 11.92
CA GLU A 227 0.55 -2.14 12.49
C GLU A 227 0.68 -0.71 13.02
N ARG A 228 -0.06 0.27 12.48
CA ARG A 228 0.09 1.69 12.83
C ARG A 228 -1.12 2.53 12.42
N ALA A 229 -1.61 3.36 13.34
CA ALA A 229 -2.64 4.35 13.03
C ALA A 229 -2.17 5.26 11.89
N ASN A 230 -2.94 5.31 10.80
CA ASN A 230 -2.53 5.99 9.56
C ASN A 230 -2.74 7.51 9.63
N LEU A 231 -1.93 8.18 10.46
CA LEU A 231 -2.10 9.59 10.85
C LEU A 231 -0.81 10.40 10.67
N LEU A 232 -0.84 11.41 9.80
CA LEU A 232 0.18 12.47 9.74
C LEU A 232 -0.16 13.53 10.79
N ARG A 233 0.84 14.06 11.51
CA ARG A 233 0.62 15.19 12.43
C ARG A 233 1.39 16.43 11.98
N LEU A 234 0.69 17.56 11.89
CA LEU A 234 1.25 18.88 11.64
C LEU A 234 1.22 19.67 12.96
N VAL A 235 2.39 19.87 13.56
CA VAL A 235 2.57 20.64 14.80
C VAL A 235 3.01 22.05 14.42
N ILE A 236 2.28 23.08 14.87
CA ILE A 236 2.52 24.48 14.54
C ILE A 236 2.70 25.29 15.82
N GLY A 237 3.61 26.24 15.81
CA GLY A 237 3.77 27.17 16.92
C GLY A 237 4.97 28.08 16.75
N HIS A 238 5.63 28.44 17.84
CA HIS A 238 6.70 29.44 17.87
C HIS A 238 8.01 28.87 18.40
N GLU A 239 9.09 29.11 17.66
CA GLU A 239 10.47 28.76 18.08
C GLU A 239 10.82 29.36 19.45
N VAL A 240 11.35 28.55 20.36
CA VAL A 240 11.83 29.05 21.65
C VAL A 240 13.09 29.89 21.42
N ALA A 241 13.03 31.17 21.78
CA ALA A 241 14.17 32.06 21.66
C ALA A 241 15.32 31.58 22.56
N ALA A 242 16.39 31.06 21.94
CA ALA A 242 17.54 30.51 22.65
C ALA A 242 18.01 31.48 23.76
N PRO A 243 18.18 31.00 25.01
CA PRO A 243 18.43 31.88 26.15
C PRO A 243 19.72 32.66 25.90
N LYS A 244 19.59 34.00 25.79
CA LYS A 244 20.74 34.90 25.66
C LYS A 244 21.71 34.55 26.77
N ARG A 245 22.89 34.03 26.41
CA ARG A 245 23.94 33.67 27.38
C ARG A 245 24.27 34.91 28.20
N SER A 246 23.72 34.95 29.41
CA SER A 246 24.08 35.95 30.42
C SER A 246 25.58 35.84 30.62
N GLY A 247 26.30 36.86 30.18
CA GLY A 247 27.75 36.94 30.37
C GLY A 247 28.01 37.10 31.86
N HIS A 248 28.08 35.98 32.59
CA HIS A 248 28.63 35.93 33.92
C HIS A 248 30.12 36.23 33.84
N VAL A 249 30.41 37.53 33.82
CA VAL A 249 31.73 38.09 34.04
C VAL A 249 32.14 37.67 35.45
N HIS A 250 32.87 36.57 35.55
CA HIS A 250 33.62 36.22 36.75
C HIS A 250 34.61 37.36 37.03
N ARG A 251 34.21 38.31 37.86
CA ARG A 251 35.12 39.25 38.50
C ARG A 251 36.00 38.46 39.45
N SER A 252 37.22 38.17 39.01
CA SER A 252 38.29 37.70 39.88
C SER A 252 38.71 38.83 40.82
N SER A 253 38.37 38.69 42.10
CA SER A 253 38.70 39.64 43.17
C SER A 253 38.93 38.89 44.48
N GLY A 254 40.01 39.19 45.20
CA GLY A 254 40.59 38.33 46.24
C GLY A 254 41.58 37.35 45.61
N GLU A 255 42.86 37.68 45.48
CA GLU A 255 43.89 37.83 46.53
C GLU A 255 44.26 36.50 47.22
N ALA A 256 45.56 36.19 47.22
CA ALA A 256 46.09 34.94 47.76
C ALA A 256 46.45 35.11 49.24
N ALA A 257 45.81 34.31 50.11
CA ALA A 257 46.20 34.14 51.50
C ALA A 257 46.34 32.64 51.81
N GLY A 258 47.56 32.12 51.60
CA GLY A 258 47.86 30.71 51.87
C GLY A 258 48.09 30.46 53.36
N HIS A 259 47.18 29.74 54.01
CA HIS A 259 47.41 29.07 55.29
C HIS A 259 47.01 27.60 55.16
N GLY A 260 47.98 26.71 55.32
CA GLY A 260 47.73 25.27 55.41
C GLY A 260 47.91 24.80 56.85
N HIS A 261 47.17 23.77 57.23
CA HIS A 261 47.60 22.81 58.24
C HIS A 261 47.11 21.43 57.80
N ALA A 262 48.04 20.49 57.67
CA ALA A 262 47.72 19.09 57.49
C ALA A 262 47.56 18.44 58.87
N HIS A 263 46.61 17.50 58.99
CA HIS A 263 46.73 16.43 59.97
C HIS A 263 46.33 15.10 59.31
N ASP A 264 47.21 14.12 59.50
CA ASP A 264 47.09 12.73 59.08
C ASP A 264 46.19 11.95 60.06
N HIS A 265 45.41 11.00 59.53
CA HIS A 265 45.22 9.67 60.12
C HIS A 265 44.83 8.67 59.02
N GLY A 266 45.60 7.58 58.90
CA GLY A 266 45.44 6.56 57.87
C GLY A 266 44.74 5.26 58.31
N HIS A 267 45.15 4.15 57.67
CA HIS A 267 44.52 2.82 57.62
C HIS A 267 43.25 2.79 56.74
N ALA A 268 43.21 2.18 55.54
CA ALA A 268 43.73 0.91 54.98
C ALA A 268 42.73 -0.26 55.09
N GLU A 269 42.25 -0.73 53.93
CA GLU A 269 42.46 -2.11 53.46
C GLU A 269 42.04 -2.22 51.97
N GLU A 270 42.89 -2.84 51.14
CA GLU A 270 42.56 -3.22 49.76
C GLU A 270 42.37 -4.74 49.71
N HIS A 271 41.31 -5.21 49.05
CA HIS A 271 41.14 -6.64 48.75
C HIS A 271 40.99 -6.89 47.25
N ASN A 272 42.12 -7.28 46.64
CA ASN A 272 42.20 -7.85 45.30
C ASN A 272 41.96 -9.37 45.34
N HIS A 273 41.35 -9.94 44.30
CA HIS A 273 41.31 -11.40 44.07
C HIS A 273 41.47 -11.76 42.58
N SER A 274 42.48 -12.58 42.30
CA SER A 274 42.78 -13.19 40.98
C SER A 274 43.46 -14.56 41.15
N HIS A 275 43.59 -15.32 40.05
CA HIS A 275 44.23 -16.65 39.89
C HIS A 275 43.40 -17.87 40.36
N GLY A 276 43.60 -19.09 39.83
CA GLY A 276 44.57 -19.60 38.82
C GLY A 276 43.90 -20.60 37.82
N SER A 277 44.46 -20.97 36.65
CA SER A 277 45.69 -21.76 36.33
C SER A 277 45.64 -23.22 36.85
N ASP A 278 46.03 -24.28 36.12
CA ASP A 278 46.69 -24.41 34.78
C ASP A 278 46.11 -25.65 34.01
N HIS A 279 46.74 -26.59 33.25
CA HIS A 279 48.12 -27.04 32.93
C HIS A 279 48.14 -27.87 31.60
N GLY A 280 49.17 -27.70 30.74
CA GLY A 280 49.71 -28.73 29.79
C GLY A 280 48.91 -29.10 28.51
N GLU A 281 49.49 -29.63 27.41
CA GLU A 281 50.89 -29.97 27.04
C GLU A 281 51.18 -29.68 25.52
N ARG A 282 52.21 -30.32 24.90
CA ARG A 282 52.89 -29.90 23.64
C ARG A 282 52.89 -30.95 22.49
N HIS A 283 53.57 -30.58 21.39
CA HIS A 283 54.02 -31.34 20.19
C HIS A 283 53.12 -31.21 18.94
N GLY A 284 53.64 -31.02 17.71
CA GLY A 284 55.02 -30.87 17.21
C GLY A 284 55.08 -30.33 15.75
N HIS A 285 56.28 -30.12 15.18
CA HIS A 285 56.49 -29.55 13.81
C HIS A 285 56.55 -30.62 12.70
N ALA A 286 56.11 -30.28 11.47
CA ALA A 286 56.83 -30.52 10.20
C ALA A 286 56.13 -29.88 8.96
N ASP A 287 56.91 -29.12 8.18
CA ASP A 287 56.97 -28.96 6.69
C ASP A 287 55.74 -28.68 5.78
N GLY A 288 56.02 -27.98 4.66
CA GLY A 288 55.11 -27.66 3.53
C GLY A 288 55.23 -28.67 2.35
N PRO A 289 55.07 -28.30 1.05
CA PRO A 289 55.04 -26.96 0.41
C PRO A 289 53.62 -26.52 -0.02
N ASP A 290 53.31 -25.26 -0.35
CA ASP A 290 53.66 -24.45 -1.55
C ASP A 290 53.28 -25.07 -2.91
N HIS A 291 52.41 -24.37 -3.65
CA HIS A 291 52.22 -24.48 -5.09
C HIS A 291 51.51 -23.20 -5.58
N SER A 292 52.28 -22.31 -6.21
CA SER A 292 51.78 -21.22 -7.04
C SER A 292 51.92 -21.60 -8.52
N GLU A 293 50.92 -21.26 -9.34
CA GLU A 293 51.00 -21.39 -10.81
C GLU A 293 50.51 -20.11 -11.49
N GLU A 294 51.45 -19.38 -12.10
CA GLU A 294 51.16 -18.32 -13.08
C GLU A 294 51.08 -18.90 -14.49
N HIS A 295 49.94 -18.75 -15.17
CA HIS A 295 49.87 -18.78 -16.64
C HIS A 295 48.75 -17.80 -17.09
N GLY A 296 48.87 -17.04 -18.18
CA GLY A 296 49.99 -16.90 -19.12
C GLY A 296 49.47 -16.51 -20.51
N HIS A 297 49.50 -15.21 -20.86
CA HIS A 297 49.05 -14.71 -22.17
C HIS A 297 50.00 -15.11 -23.32
N PRO A 298 49.46 -15.46 -24.51
CA PRO A 298 50.11 -15.26 -25.80
C PRO A 298 49.43 -14.17 -26.66
N HIS A 299 50.19 -13.52 -27.54
CA HIS A 299 49.72 -12.47 -28.47
C HIS A 299 49.74 -12.93 -29.94
N GLY A 300 48.73 -12.51 -30.72
CA GLY A 300 48.78 -12.36 -32.18
C GLY A 300 48.58 -13.63 -33.04
N PRO A 301 48.50 -13.51 -34.38
CA PRO A 301 48.68 -12.30 -35.20
C PRO A 301 47.41 -11.84 -35.98
N GLU A 302 47.60 -10.93 -36.94
CA GLU A 302 46.56 -10.20 -37.69
C GLU A 302 45.99 -10.94 -38.94
N GLN A 303 44.71 -10.69 -39.24
CA GLN A 303 44.15 -10.33 -40.57
C GLN A 303 42.65 -9.97 -40.38
N ALA A 304 42.06 -8.86 -40.81
CA ALA A 304 42.26 -7.94 -41.95
C ALA A 304 41.37 -8.23 -43.19
N GLU A 305 40.04 -8.24 -43.02
CA GLU A 305 39.01 -7.98 -44.05
C GLU A 305 37.68 -7.60 -43.35
N GLY A 306 36.78 -6.76 -43.88
CA GLY A 306 36.93 -5.95 -45.09
C GLY A 306 35.62 -5.57 -45.82
N ARG A 307 34.65 -4.89 -45.17
CA ARG A 307 33.57 -4.15 -45.90
C ARG A 307 32.77 -3.17 -45.03
N ALA A 308 32.57 -1.97 -45.55
CA ALA A 308 31.54 -1.02 -45.11
C ALA A 308 30.42 -0.96 -46.16
N HIS A 309 29.22 -0.55 -45.75
CA HIS A 309 28.19 -0.05 -46.66
C HIS A 309 27.57 1.23 -46.10
N THR A 310 28.00 2.36 -46.66
CA THR A 310 27.30 3.65 -46.53
C THR A 310 26.05 3.66 -47.41
N ARG A 311 25.07 4.51 -47.07
CA ARG A 311 24.10 5.02 -48.04
C ARG A 311 23.55 6.38 -47.65
N ASP A 312 24.23 7.43 -48.11
CA ASP A 312 23.72 8.80 -48.08
C ASP A 312 22.50 8.96 -49.00
N HIS A 313 21.60 9.88 -48.65
CA HIS A 313 20.76 10.58 -49.62
C HIS A 313 20.56 12.05 -49.19
N HIS A 314 21.29 12.95 -49.85
CA HIS A 314 21.04 14.40 -49.80
C HIS A 314 20.11 14.81 -50.95
N HIS A 315 19.13 15.67 -50.65
CA HIS A 315 18.69 16.83 -51.43
C HIS A 315 17.99 17.77 -50.42
N GLN A 316 18.44 19.00 -50.17
CA GLN A 316 18.47 20.19 -51.04
C GLN A 316 17.08 20.78 -51.35
N ASP A 317 16.61 21.57 -50.38
CA ASP A 317 16.47 23.04 -50.49
C ASP A 317 15.45 23.72 -51.42
N LEU A 318 14.85 24.76 -50.81
CA LEU A 318 14.21 25.98 -51.36
C LEU A 318 12.72 25.91 -51.82
N PRO A 319 11.98 27.05 -51.78
CA PRO A 319 10.61 27.05 -51.26
C PRO A 319 9.56 27.65 -52.23
N HIS A 320 8.29 27.61 -51.81
CA HIS A 320 7.24 28.44 -52.37
C HIS A 320 6.39 29.15 -51.30
N ASP A 321 6.39 30.48 -51.39
CA ASP A 321 5.33 31.36 -50.87
C ASP A 321 4.13 31.32 -51.83
N HIS A 322 2.90 31.49 -51.33
CA HIS A 322 1.91 32.45 -51.85
C HIS A 322 0.55 32.44 -51.12
N GLN A 323 0.24 33.60 -50.55
CA GLN A 323 -1.01 34.38 -50.72
C GLN A 323 -2.38 33.87 -50.20
N HIS A 324 -3.05 34.78 -49.49
CA HIS A 324 -4.49 34.83 -49.22
C HIS A 324 -5.34 34.89 -50.51
N PRO A 325 -6.65 34.65 -50.38
CA PRO A 325 -7.58 35.77 -50.62
C PRO A 325 -8.52 36.07 -49.44
N GLU A 326 -9.12 37.26 -49.48
CA GLU A 326 -10.28 37.66 -48.68
C GLU A 326 -11.57 37.59 -49.53
N HIS A 327 -12.76 37.59 -48.89
CA HIS A 327 -13.72 38.71 -48.95
C HIS A 327 -15.12 38.40 -48.40
N ARG A 328 -15.68 39.38 -47.66
CA ARG A 328 -17.10 39.79 -47.47
C ARG A 328 -18.15 38.72 -47.05
N ALA A 329 -18.98 38.87 -46.00
CA ALA A 329 -19.58 40.00 -45.25
C ALA A 329 -20.88 40.62 -45.82
N HIS A 330 -21.95 40.53 -45.01
CA HIS A 330 -23.18 41.36 -44.88
C HIS A 330 -23.80 40.98 -43.50
N ASP A 331 -24.20 41.89 -42.59
CA ASP A 331 -25.36 42.83 -42.58
C ASP A 331 -26.72 42.09 -42.50
N LEU A 332 -27.74 42.42 -41.66
CA LEU A 332 -28.02 43.33 -40.51
C LEU A 332 -29.18 42.65 -39.69
N HIS A 333 -29.77 43.07 -38.55
CA HIS A 333 -29.97 44.30 -37.73
C HIS A 333 -29.79 43.94 -36.20
N GLN A 334 -29.88 44.76 -35.14
CA GLN A 334 -30.91 45.69 -34.57
C GLN A 334 -32.27 45.02 -34.23
N ASP A 335 -32.98 45.32 -33.11
CA ASP A 335 -32.87 46.49 -32.20
C ASP A 335 -33.43 46.28 -30.75
N HIS A 336 -33.13 47.25 -29.86
CA HIS A 336 -33.85 47.83 -28.67
C HIS A 336 -35.05 47.13 -27.94
N SER A 337 -35.38 47.38 -26.65
CA SER A 337 -34.76 48.12 -25.51
C SER A 337 -35.49 47.91 -24.13
N ASP A 338 -34.98 48.55 -23.06
CA ASP A 338 -35.67 49.10 -21.85
C ASP A 338 -36.45 48.19 -20.86
N VAL A 339 -36.06 48.02 -19.57
CA VAL A 339 -36.05 48.94 -18.38
C VAL A 339 -37.40 49.00 -17.60
N HIS A 340 -37.44 48.44 -16.37
CA HIS A 340 -37.84 49.14 -15.12
C HIS A 340 -37.76 48.32 -13.79
N THR A 341 -37.35 49.03 -12.72
CA THR A 341 -37.52 48.91 -11.24
C THR A 341 -38.36 47.79 -10.55
N GLY A 342 -37.95 47.40 -9.31
CA GLY A 342 -38.67 46.52 -8.34
C GLY A 342 -39.86 47.16 -7.58
N PRO A 343 -40.34 46.66 -6.40
CA PRO A 343 -39.57 46.17 -5.23
C PRO A 343 -40.16 44.91 -4.48
N GLY A 344 -39.71 44.61 -3.24
CA GLY A 344 -40.36 43.68 -2.27
C GLY A 344 -41.33 44.40 -1.29
N PRO A 345 -41.65 43.92 -0.05
CA PRO A 345 -41.13 42.77 0.74
C PRO A 345 -42.25 41.95 1.50
N GLN A 346 -41.95 41.42 2.72
CA GLN A 346 -42.82 40.76 3.75
C GLN A 346 -43.05 39.22 3.62
N GLY A 347 -43.13 38.40 4.70
CA GLY A 347 -42.76 38.60 6.12
C GLY A 347 -43.25 37.54 7.16
N HIS A 348 -42.52 37.42 8.29
CA HIS A 348 -42.95 37.07 9.68
C HIS A 348 -43.25 35.63 10.23
N HIS A 349 -42.61 35.35 11.40
CA HIS A 349 -43.02 34.52 12.57
C HIS A 349 -43.05 32.95 12.47
N HIS A 350 -42.85 32.15 13.55
CA HIS A 350 -42.72 32.39 15.01
C HIS A 350 -41.77 31.37 15.73
N ASP A 351 -41.34 31.67 16.96
CA ASP A 351 -40.51 30.84 17.87
C ASP A 351 -41.33 29.94 18.85
N HIS A 352 -40.78 28.80 19.31
CA HIS A 352 -40.26 28.61 20.71
C HIS A 352 -40.00 27.14 21.18
N HIS A 353 -39.15 27.04 22.22
CA HIS A 353 -38.80 25.90 23.12
C HIS A 353 -39.97 25.51 24.09
N PRO A 354 -39.91 24.51 25.03
CA PRO A 354 -38.78 23.89 25.82
C PRO A 354 -38.64 22.35 25.63
N GLU A 355 -37.58 21.61 26.03
CA GLU A 355 -36.70 21.46 27.24
C GLU A 355 -37.14 20.48 28.38
N HIS A 356 -36.15 19.70 28.83
CA HIS A 356 -35.89 19.14 30.19
C HIS A 356 -36.47 17.80 30.73
N ARG A 357 -35.50 16.98 31.20
CA ARG A 357 -35.48 15.95 32.30
C ARG A 357 -36.41 14.72 32.18
N ALA A 358 -35.97 13.45 32.21
CA ALA A 358 -34.97 12.69 33.00
C ALA A 358 -35.47 12.18 34.37
N HIS A 359 -35.41 10.85 34.61
CA HIS A 359 -35.31 10.19 35.92
C HIS A 359 -34.81 8.72 35.81
N ASP A 360 -34.53 8.10 36.96
CA ASP A 360 -33.85 6.81 37.19
C ASP A 360 -34.81 5.77 37.83
N HIS A 361 -34.53 4.45 37.70
CA HIS A 361 -34.66 3.49 38.81
C HIS A 361 -34.07 2.08 38.54
N ARG A 362 -33.81 1.36 39.65
CA ARG A 362 -33.22 0.00 39.75
C ARG A 362 -34.29 -1.05 40.08
N GLN A 363 -33.99 -2.35 39.87
CA GLN A 363 -33.87 -3.35 40.96
C GLN A 363 -33.53 -4.77 40.48
N ASP A 364 -33.03 -5.60 41.40
CA ASP A 364 -32.51 -6.96 41.23
C ASP A 364 -33.58 -8.06 41.41
N HIS A 365 -33.24 -9.32 41.04
CA HIS A 365 -33.69 -10.65 41.55
C HIS A 365 -33.70 -11.70 40.41
N ASN A 366 -33.48 -13.01 40.60
CA ASN A 366 -32.75 -13.80 41.62
C ASN A 366 -32.52 -15.22 41.02
N ASP A 367 -31.60 -16.02 41.55
CA ASP A 367 -31.38 -17.43 41.13
C ASP A 367 -32.61 -18.34 41.37
N ASP A 368 -32.76 -19.44 40.60
CA ASP A 368 -32.61 -20.80 41.18
C ASP A 368 -32.49 -21.99 40.17
N HIS A 369 -32.05 -23.13 40.72
CA HIS A 369 -31.65 -24.43 40.11
C HIS A 369 -32.66 -25.21 39.22
N ALA A 370 -32.13 -26.10 38.34
CA ALA A 370 -32.21 -27.59 38.50
C ALA A 370 -31.50 -28.42 37.39
N GLU A 371 -30.71 -29.44 37.79
CA GLU A 371 -30.39 -30.62 36.96
C GLU A 371 -31.41 -31.76 37.22
N PRO A 372 -31.42 -32.83 36.39
CA PRO A 372 -31.07 -34.14 36.98
C PRO A 372 -30.21 -35.06 36.10
N GLY A 373 -29.39 -35.89 36.75
CA GLY A 373 -28.59 -36.96 36.13
C GLY A 373 -29.20 -38.39 36.22
N PRO A 374 -28.39 -39.46 36.42
CA PRO A 374 -28.14 -40.37 35.28
C PRO A 374 -28.26 -41.90 35.57
N GLN A 375 -28.42 -42.70 34.51
CA GLN A 375 -28.18 -44.17 34.39
C GLN A 375 -28.44 -44.63 32.93
N GLY A 376 -27.84 -45.68 32.35
CA GLY A 376 -26.69 -46.50 32.78
C GLY A 376 -26.42 -47.73 31.87
N ARG A 377 -25.14 -48.18 31.83
CA ARG A 377 -24.58 -49.50 31.43
C ARG A 377 -24.80 -50.13 30.02
N GLN A 378 -23.68 -50.23 29.30
CA GLN A 378 -23.08 -51.44 28.69
C GLN A 378 -23.91 -52.43 27.84
N HIS A 379 -23.41 -52.72 26.64
CA HIS A 379 -23.28 -54.10 26.12
C HIS A 379 -22.08 -54.21 25.16
N HIS A 380 -21.41 -55.37 25.15
CA HIS A 380 -20.34 -55.69 24.20
C HIS A 380 -20.86 -56.55 23.03
N SER A 381 -20.29 -56.34 21.84
CA SER A 381 -20.07 -57.40 20.85
C SER A 381 -18.76 -57.14 20.10
N ASN A 382 -18.10 -58.21 19.65
CA ASN A 382 -16.84 -58.16 18.91
C ASN A 382 -16.94 -59.17 17.75
N SER A 383 -16.70 -58.71 16.52
CA SER A 383 -16.72 -59.54 15.31
C SER A 383 -15.77 -58.93 14.28
N GLY A 384 -14.69 -59.64 13.96
CA GLY A 384 -13.64 -59.14 13.08
C GLY A 384 -13.65 -59.76 11.68
N HIS A 385 -12.72 -59.26 10.85
CA HIS A 385 -12.26 -59.84 9.58
C HIS A 385 -13.26 -59.91 8.41
N GLN A 386 -13.08 -58.99 7.46
CA GLN A 386 -12.82 -59.37 6.08
C GLN A 386 -12.05 -58.27 5.34
N HIS A 387 -11.12 -58.66 4.46
CA HIS A 387 -10.51 -57.75 3.48
C HIS A 387 -11.48 -57.58 2.31
N GLY A 388 -11.74 -56.33 1.91
CA GLY A 388 -12.41 -55.95 0.67
C GLY A 388 -11.54 -54.93 -0.08
N PRO A 389 -11.74 -54.74 -1.40
CA PRO A 389 -10.82 -53.99 -2.25
C PRO A 389 -10.82 -52.49 -1.98
N HIS A 390 -9.80 -51.81 -2.53
CA HIS A 390 -9.74 -50.35 -2.62
C HIS A 390 -11.05 -49.80 -3.18
N GLN A 391 -11.60 -48.78 -2.52
CA GLN A 391 -12.68 -47.98 -3.09
C GLN A 391 -12.03 -46.83 -3.87
N ASP A 392 -12.33 -46.75 -5.16
CA ASP A 392 -11.90 -45.64 -5.99
C ASP A 392 -12.58 -44.35 -5.49
N HIS A 393 -11.77 -43.43 -4.96
CA HIS A 393 -12.22 -42.07 -4.65
C HIS A 393 -12.42 -41.28 -5.95
N HIS A 394 -13.43 -41.65 -6.72
CA HIS A 394 -13.93 -40.83 -7.81
C HIS A 394 -14.42 -39.50 -7.24
N HIS A 395 -13.60 -38.47 -7.37
CA HIS A 395 -13.91 -37.12 -6.94
C HIS A 395 -15.01 -36.56 -7.86
N ALA A 396 -16.27 -36.72 -7.43
CA ALA A 396 -17.44 -36.27 -8.18
C ALA A 396 -17.45 -34.74 -8.20
N GLY A 397 -16.88 -34.16 -9.26
CA GLY A 397 -16.73 -32.72 -9.41
C GLY A 397 -18.04 -31.97 -9.16
N PRO A 398 -18.00 -30.82 -8.46
CA PRO A 398 -19.20 -30.16 -7.97
C PRO A 398 -20.16 -29.80 -9.12
N ALA A 399 -21.43 -30.11 -8.91
CA ALA A 399 -22.48 -29.93 -9.92
C ALA A 399 -22.56 -28.48 -10.41
N SER A 400 -22.89 -28.30 -11.70
CA SER A 400 -22.90 -27.01 -12.38
C SER A 400 -23.78 -25.96 -11.69
N GLU A 401 -23.16 -24.95 -11.08
CA GLU A 401 -23.85 -23.76 -10.60
C GLU A 401 -23.81 -22.66 -11.66
N THR A 402 -24.94 -22.46 -12.33
CA THR A 402 -25.19 -21.34 -13.25
C THR A 402 -26.23 -20.38 -12.67
N GLY A 403 -26.05 -19.09 -12.97
CA GLY A 403 -26.93 -17.99 -12.56
C GLY A 403 -26.67 -17.43 -11.15
N PRO A 404 -27.01 -16.16 -10.89
CA PRO A 404 -26.90 -15.54 -9.58
C PRO A 404 -27.96 -16.10 -8.63
N ARG A 405 -27.61 -17.16 -7.90
CA ARG A 405 -28.45 -17.73 -6.84
C ARG A 405 -28.51 -16.75 -5.66
N GLN A 406 -29.66 -16.69 -4.99
CA GLN A 406 -29.86 -15.88 -3.78
C GLN A 406 -29.17 -16.54 -2.58
N GLY A 407 -27.83 -16.43 -2.55
CA GLY A 407 -26.97 -16.76 -1.42
C GLY A 407 -26.20 -15.52 -0.95
N GLY A 408 -25.56 -15.60 0.21
CA GLY A 408 -24.77 -14.48 0.75
C GLY A 408 -23.49 -14.23 -0.06
N ARG A 409 -22.90 -13.02 0.08
CA ARG A 409 -21.61 -12.70 -0.55
C ARG A 409 -20.55 -13.72 -0.12
N PRO A 410 -19.69 -14.22 -1.04
CA PRO A 410 -18.65 -15.18 -0.69
C PRO A 410 -17.76 -14.66 0.44
N VAL A 411 -17.36 -15.56 1.34
CA VAL A 411 -16.61 -15.22 2.56
C VAL A 411 -15.23 -15.85 2.48
N VAL A 412 -14.20 -15.03 2.73
CA VAL A 412 -12.86 -15.52 3.06
C VAL A 412 -12.76 -15.63 4.57
N ILE A 413 -12.37 -16.81 5.07
CA ILE A 413 -12.07 -17.07 6.47
C ILE A 413 -10.56 -17.28 6.58
N GLU A 414 -9.91 -16.64 7.54
CA GLU A 414 -8.48 -16.76 7.76
C GLU A 414 -8.12 -17.04 9.22
N THR A 415 -7.06 -17.81 9.44
CA THR A 415 -6.44 -17.99 10.75
C THR A 415 -4.94 -18.25 10.64
N ASN A 416 -4.18 -17.90 11.67
CA ASN A 416 -2.72 -18.03 11.68
C ASN A 416 -2.33 -19.16 12.65
N VAL A 417 -1.45 -20.06 12.21
CA VAL A 417 -1.14 -21.33 12.89
C VAL A 417 0.38 -21.54 12.92
N ASP A 418 0.99 -21.49 14.12
CA ASP A 418 2.44 -21.62 14.35
C ASP A 418 2.89 -22.93 15.05
N ASP A 419 1.96 -23.85 15.32
CA ASP A 419 2.20 -25.05 16.14
C ASP A 419 1.58 -26.36 15.61
N LEU A 420 0.94 -26.35 14.44
CA LEU A 420 0.47 -27.57 13.77
C LEU A 420 1.62 -28.34 13.10
N ASP A 421 1.64 -29.68 13.25
CA ASP A 421 2.59 -30.55 12.55
C ASP A 421 2.43 -30.39 11.01
N PRO A 422 3.48 -30.01 10.26
CA PRO A 422 3.37 -29.74 8.83
C PRO A 422 2.85 -30.90 7.98
N ARG A 423 2.93 -32.15 8.48
CA ARG A 423 2.43 -33.35 7.79
C ARG A 423 0.89 -33.44 7.81
N LEU A 424 0.22 -32.68 8.67
CA LEU A 424 -1.24 -32.65 8.77
C LEU A 424 -1.89 -31.72 7.75
N TRP A 425 -1.13 -30.77 7.18
CA TRP A 425 -1.66 -29.76 6.24
C TRP A 425 -2.47 -30.33 5.07
N PRO A 426 -2.04 -31.40 4.35
CA PRO A 426 -2.85 -31.97 3.27
C PRO A 426 -4.22 -32.46 3.75
N SER A 427 -4.28 -33.07 4.94
CA SER A 427 -5.54 -33.56 5.53
C SER A 427 -6.43 -32.44 6.06
N ALA A 428 -5.84 -31.33 6.52
CA ALA A 428 -6.58 -30.14 6.93
C ALA A 428 -7.20 -29.43 5.72
N LEU A 429 -6.44 -29.23 4.64
CA LEU A 429 -6.95 -28.62 3.40
C LEU A 429 -8.05 -29.48 2.76
N ALA A 430 -7.87 -30.80 2.70
CA ALA A 430 -8.91 -31.72 2.21
C ALA A 430 -10.21 -31.60 3.04
N ALA A 431 -10.13 -31.63 4.37
CA ALA A 431 -11.28 -31.50 5.25
C ALA A 431 -12.01 -30.15 5.13
N LEU A 432 -11.33 -29.08 4.69
CA LEU A 432 -11.93 -27.77 4.43
C LEU A 432 -12.70 -27.75 3.10
N LEU A 433 -12.17 -28.41 2.05
CA LEU A 433 -12.85 -28.60 0.78
C LEU A 433 -14.08 -29.51 0.95
N ASP A 434 -13.95 -30.62 1.69
CA ASP A 434 -15.06 -31.52 2.06
C ASP A 434 -16.15 -30.80 2.88
N ALA A 435 -15.79 -29.79 3.68
CA ALA A 435 -16.71 -28.93 4.41
C ALA A 435 -17.42 -27.86 3.54
N GLY A 436 -17.18 -27.85 2.22
CA GLY A 436 -17.84 -26.94 1.29
C GLY A 436 -17.06 -25.66 0.96
N ALA A 437 -15.76 -25.60 1.27
CA ALA A 437 -14.90 -24.55 0.74
C ALA A 437 -14.82 -24.61 -0.79
N SER A 438 -14.83 -23.45 -1.42
CA SER A 438 -14.58 -23.29 -2.87
C SER A 438 -13.09 -23.21 -3.21
N ASP A 439 -12.25 -22.85 -2.23
CA ASP A 439 -10.79 -22.90 -2.29
C ASP A 439 -10.22 -22.90 -0.85
N ALA A 440 -9.07 -23.52 -0.63
CA ALA A 440 -8.37 -23.57 0.65
C ALA A 440 -6.85 -23.62 0.44
N TRP A 441 -6.12 -22.63 0.94
CA TRP A 441 -4.67 -22.51 0.72
C TRP A 441 -3.91 -22.00 1.94
N LEU A 442 -2.58 -22.10 1.88
CA LEU A 442 -1.66 -21.70 2.94
C LEU A 442 -0.70 -20.62 2.43
N THR A 443 -0.57 -19.53 3.19
CA THR A 443 0.49 -18.53 2.99
C THR A 443 1.53 -18.67 4.11
N PRO A 444 2.82 -18.92 3.82
CA PRO A 444 3.85 -18.95 4.83
C PRO A 444 4.10 -17.55 5.40
N ILE A 445 4.19 -17.44 6.72
CA ILE A 445 4.38 -16.17 7.45
C ILE A 445 5.39 -16.35 8.58
N LEU A 446 5.92 -15.23 9.09
CA LEU A 446 6.74 -15.19 10.31
C LEU A 446 5.97 -14.53 11.44
N MET A 447 5.70 -15.27 12.51
CA MET A 447 4.97 -14.80 13.70
C MET A 447 5.91 -14.37 14.83
N LYS A 448 5.32 -13.72 15.84
CA LYS A 448 5.99 -13.24 17.07
C LYS A 448 6.96 -14.29 17.64
N LYS A 449 8.11 -13.83 18.15
CA LYS A 449 9.26 -14.67 18.57
C LYS A 449 9.96 -15.40 17.41
N GLY A 450 9.82 -14.92 16.17
CA GLY A 450 10.52 -15.46 15.00
C GLY A 450 10.03 -16.85 14.58
N ARG A 451 8.75 -17.15 14.79
CA ARG A 451 8.18 -18.48 14.53
C ARG A 451 7.71 -18.61 13.08
N PRO A 452 8.23 -19.56 12.28
CA PRO A 452 7.62 -19.92 11.00
C PRO A 452 6.21 -20.46 11.25
N ALA A 453 5.24 -19.97 10.49
CA ALA A 453 3.83 -20.29 10.65
C ALA A 453 3.12 -20.22 9.29
N HIS A 454 1.86 -20.62 9.24
CA HIS A 454 1.03 -20.43 8.04
C HIS A 454 -0.24 -19.64 8.39
N THR A 455 -0.62 -18.70 7.52
CA THR A 455 -2.01 -18.28 7.43
C THR A 455 -2.75 -19.34 6.62
N VAL A 456 -3.75 -19.98 7.22
CA VAL A 456 -4.76 -20.76 6.51
C VAL A 456 -5.80 -19.78 5.98
N HIS A 457 -6.06 -19.82 4.68
CA HIS A 457 -7.11 -19.04 4.02
C HIS A 457 -8.12 -20.01 3.43
N VAL A 458 -9.40 -19.70 3.56
CA VAL A 458 -10.49 -20.53 3.04
C VAL A 458 -11.55 -19.64 2.41
N LEU A 459 -11.75 -19.79 1.10
CA LEU A 459 -12.84 -19.12 0.38
C LEU A 459 -14.05 -20.05 0.36
N CYS A 460 -15.18 -19.59 0.87
CA CYS A 460 -16.43 -20.36 0.90
C CYS A 460 -17.63 -19.50 0.50
N ARG A 461 -18.76 -20.15 0.22
CA ARG A 461 -20.06 -19.47 0.09
C ARG A 461 -20.63 -19.22 1.50
N ALA A 462 -21.48 -18.22 1.67
CA ALA A 462 -22.00 -17.83 2.99
C ALA A 462 -22.67 -19.00 3.74
N GLU A 463 -23.30 -19.92 3.01
CA GLU A 463 -24.02 -21.08 3.54
C GLU A 463 -23.08 -22.19 4.05
N ALA A 464 -21.81 -22.18 3.63
CA ALA A 464 -20.79 -23.14 4.04
C ALA A 464 -19.90 -22.62 5.21
N VAL A 465 -20.05 -21.35 5.60
CA VAL A 465 -19.19 -20.69 6.59
C VAL A 465 -19.06 -21.49 7.89
N ASP A 466 -20.16 -21.87 8.53
CA ASP A 466 -20.09 -22.52 9.85
C ASP A 466 -19.57 -23.98 9.78
N ALA A 467 -19.76 -24.66 8.65
CA ALA A 467 -19.13 -25.96 8.39
C ALA A 467 -17.61 -25.81 8.25
N VAL A 468 -17.14 -24.83 7.48
CA VAL A 468 -15.72 -24.50 7.32
C VAL A 468 -15.09 -24.03 8.63
N ARG A 469 -15.78 -23.21 9.43
CA ARG A 469 -15.32 -22.80 10.78
C ARG A 469 -15.13 -24.02 11.69
N SER A 470 -16.09 -24.95 11.69
CA SER A 470 -16.01 -26.21 12.45
C SER A 470 -14.83 -27.08 11.98
N ALA A 471 -14.61 -27.19 10.67
CA ALA A 471 -13.46 -27.91 10.10
C ALA A 471 -12.12 -27.27 10.48
N LEU A 472 -11.99 -25.93 10.44
CA LEU A 472 -10.79 -25.21 10.88
C LEU A 472 -10.42 -25.53 12.34
N VAL A 473 -11.38 -25.47 13.26
CA VAL A 473 -11.16 -25.79 14.69
C VAL A 473 -10.86 -27.27 14.92
N ARG A 474 -11.41 -28.16 14.09
CA ARG A 474 -11.26 -29.62 14.23
C ARG A 474 -9.96 -30.17 13.62
N HIS A 475 -9.45 -29.54 12.56
CA HIS A 475 -8.32 -30.04 11.76
C HIS A 475 -7.06 -29.16 11.82
N THR A 476 -7.08 -28.06 12.59
CA THR A 476 -5.88 -27.26 12.91
C THR A 476 -5.83 -26.99 14.41
N THR A 477 -4.72 -26.41 14.90
CA THR A 477 -4.55 -25.96 16.29
C THR A 477 -5.15 -24.57 16.57
N THR A 478 -5.96 -24.03 15.66
CA THR A 478 -6.49 -22.67 15.79
C THR A 478 -7.40 -22.48 17.01
N ILE A 479 -7.20 -21.34 17.70
CA ILE A 479 -8.06 -20.85 18.78
C ILE A 479 -8.97 -19.68 18.34
N GLY A 480 -8.92 -19.26 17.08
CA GLY A 480 -9.66 -18.10 16.59
C GLY A 480 -9.37 -17.74 15.14
N MET A 481 -10.38 -17.20 14.47
CA MET A 481 -10.35 -16.88 13.05
C MET A 481 -11.04 -15.55 12.75
N ARG A 482 -10.59 -14.89 11.69
CA ARG A 482 -11.20 -13.67 11.12
C ARG A 482 -11.95 -14.07 9.85
N SER A 483 -12.99 -13.33 9.49
CA SER A 483 -13.73 -13.58 8.25
C SER A 483 -14.29 -12.29 7.67
N TYR A 484 -14.23 -12.14 6.35
CA TYR A 484 -14.73 -10.97 5.62
C TYR A 484 -15.40 -11.40 4.31
N GLU A 485 -16.43 -10.65 3.92
CA GLU A 485 -17.09 -10.81 2.62
C GLU A 485 -16.22 -10.26 1.49
N ILE A 486 -16.28 -10.90 0.33
CA ILE A 486 -15.68 -10.43 -0.92
C ILE A 486 -16.70 -10.44 -2.05
N ASP A 487 -16.47 -9.59 -3.05
CA ASP A 487 -17.13 -9.73 -4.35
C ASP A 487 -16.27 -10.62 -5.26
N LYS A 488 -16.93 -11.46 -6.06
CA LYS A 488 -16.27 -12.44 -6.93
C LYS A 488 -16.81 -12.33 -8.34
N TYR A 489 -16.10 -11.58 -9.19
CA TYR A 489 -16.34 -11.66 -10.63
C TYR A 489 -15.94 -13.06 -11.13
N ALA A 490 -16.88 -13.75 -11.75
CA ALA A 490 -16.68 -15.11 -12.25
C ALA A 490 -17.35 -15.26 -13.62
N LEU A 491 -16.55 -15.58 -14.63
CA LEU A 491 -17.01 -15.93 -15.97
C LEU A 491 -17.92 -17.16 -15.94
N GLU A 492 -18.83 -17.27 -16.92
CA GLU A 492 -19.57 -18.51 -17.14
C GLU A 492 -18.58 -19.63 -17.47
N ARG A 493 -18.84 -20.85 -16.96
CA ARG A 493 -17.98 -22.01 -17.20
C ARG A 493 -18.78 -23.15 -17.81
N ARG A 494 -18.26 -23.73 -18.88
CA ARG A 494 -18.79 -24.96 -19.49
C ARG A 494 -17.71 -26.04 -19.46
N TYR A 495 -18.10 -27.25 -19.10
CA TYR A 495 -17.21 -28.41 -19.12
C TYR A 495 -17.58 -29.26 -20.33
N THR A 496 -16.61 -29.52 -21.18
CA THR A 496 -16.68 -30.41 -22.34
C THR A 496 -15.53 -31.41 -22.29
N ARG A 497 -15.37 -32.24 -23.33
CA ARG A 497 -14.28 -33.23 -23.43
C ARG A 497 -13.76 -33.31 -24.86
N VAL A 498 -12.45 -33.51 -25.01
CA VAL A 498 -11.78 -33.84 -26.28
C VAL A 498 -11.28 -35.28 -26.24
N ASP A 499 -11.24 -35.96 -27.37
CA ASP A 499 -10.72 -37.33 -27.45
C ASP A 499 -9.21 -37.36 -27.74
N VAL A 500 -8.43 -37.97 -26.85
CA VAL A 500 -7.00 -38.22 -27.01
C VAL A 500 -6.79 -39.72 -27.18
N ASP A 501 -6.67 -40.17 -28.43
CA ASP A 501 -6.43 -41.57 -28.81
C ASP A 501 -7.43 -42.56 -28.18
N GLY A 502 -8.71 -42.18 -28.09
CA GLY A 502 -9.77 -42.96 -27.43
C GLY A 502 -9.89 -42.74 -25.92
N GLN A 503 -9.24 -41.72 -25.35
CA GLN A 503 -9.40 -41.28 -23.96
C GLN A 503 -10.03 -39.89 -23.91
N ALA A 504 -11.22 -39.77 -23.31
CA ALA A 504 -11.93 -38.51 -23.21
C ALA A 504 -11.35 -37.64 -22.08
N VAL A 505 -10.70 -36.54 -22.45
CA VAL A 505 -10.04 -35.60 -21.54
C VAL A 505 -10.88 -34.34 -21.36
N GLY A 506 -11.21 -33.98 -20.11
CA GLY A 506 -11.96 -32.79 -19.76
C GLY A 506 -11.33 -31.47 -20.22
N VAL A 507 -12.19 -30.56 -20.68
CA VAL A 507 -11.83 -29.18 -21.04
C VAL A 507 -12.81 -28.22 -20.39
N LYS A 508 -12.28 -27.29 -19.61
CA LYS A 508 -13.00 -26.18 -18.97
C LYS A 508 -12.92 -24.96 -19.87
N ILE A 509 -14.05 -24.61 -20.45
CA ILE A 509 -14.29 -23.39 -21.22
C ILE A 509 -14.73 -22.30 -20.24
N ALA A 510 -14.17 -21.11 -20.36
CA ALA A 510 -14.65 -19.88 -19.72
C ALA A 510 -15.20 -18.93 -20.78
N LEU A 511 -16.39 -18.38 -20.54
CA LEU A 511 -17.09 -17.51 -21.48
C LEU A 511 -17.32 -16.12 -20.89
N GLU A 512 -17.10 -15.10 -21.71
CA GLU A 512 -17.35 -13.69 -21.42
C GLU A 512 -18.33 -13.13 -22.45
N HIS A 513 -19.47 -12.60 -22.01
CA HIS A 513 -20.60 -12.16 -22.86
C HIS A 513 -21.14 -13.21 -23.86
N GLY A 514 -20.70 -14.46 -23.76
CA GLY A 514 -21.06 -15.58 -24.67
C GLY A 514 -19.89 -16.06 -25.53
N GLU A 515 -18.80 -15.29 -25.65
CA GLU A 515 -17.60 -15.62 -26.41
C GLU A 515 -16.61 -16.44 -25.58
N ILE A 516 -15.82 -17.32 -26.23
CA ILE A 516 -14.87 -18.23 -25.55
C ILE A 516 -13.53 -17.52 -25.32
N VAL A 517 -13.35 -16.90 -24.16
CA VAL A 517 -12.08 -16.22 -23.81
C VAL A 517 -10.99 -17.19 -23.34
N ASN A 518 -11.34 -18.38 -22.86
CA ASN A 518 -10.37 -19.41 -22.50
C ASN A 518 -10.93 -20.82 -22.64
N ALA A 519 -10.08 -21.76 -23.06
CA ALA A 519 -10.31 -23.20 -23.01
C ALA A 519 -9.06 -23.85 -22.41
N SER A 520 -9.23 -24.57 -21.29
CA SER A 520 -8.14 -25.18 -20.52
C SER A 520 -8.41 -26.66 -20.24
N VAL A 521 -7.42 -27.51 -20.50
CA VAL A 521 -7.46 -28.96 -20.22
C VAL A 521 -7.47 -29.23 -18.72
N GLU A 522 -8.28 -30.18 -18.27
CA GLU A 522 -8.25 -30.66 -16.89
C GLU A 522 -7.11 -31.64 -16.67
N TYR A 523 -6.29 -31.37 -15.65
CA TYR A 523 -5.02 -32.06 -15.42
C TYR A 523 -5.19 -33.53 -14.99
N GLU A 524 -6.20 -33.82 -14.17
CA GLU A 524 -6.44 -35.17 -13.64
C GLU A 524 -6.95 -36.13 -14.74
N ASP A 525 -7.88 -35.67 -15.58
CA ASP A 525 -8.33 -36.41 -16.76
C ASP A 525 -7.15 -36.69 -17.72
N ALA A 526 -6.27 -35.70 -17.94
CA ALA A 526 -5.07 -35.88 -18.74
C ALA A 526 -4.06 -36.84 -18.10
N ALA A 527 -3.95 -36.86 -16.76
CA ALA A 527 -3.11 -37.79 -16.01
C ALA A 527 -3.62 -39.23 -16.09
N ALA A 528 -4.95 -39.44 -15.96
CA ALA A 528 -5.59 -40.73 -16.15
C ALA A 528 -5.40 -41.24 -17.59
N ALA A 529 -5.67 -40.39 -18.60
CA ALA A 529 -5.45 -40.73 -20.00
C ALA A 529 -3.98 -41.08 -20.30
N ALA A 530 -3.02 -40.32 -19.74
CA ALA A 530 -1.59 -40.61 -19.88
C ALA A 530 -1.18 -41.96 -19.27
N ALA A 531 -1.75 -42.32 -18.12
CA ALA A 531 -1.52 -43.63 -17.49
C ALA A 531 -2.10 -44.78 -18.33
N VAL A 532 -3.33 -44.65 -18.84
CA VAL A 532 -3.97 -45.68 -19.69
C VAL A 532 -3.26 -45.84 -21.03
N LEU A 533 -2.84 -44.75 -21.66
CA LEU A 533 -2.12 -44.77 -22.95
C LEU A 533 -0.63 -45.16 -22.81
N GLY A 534 -0.08 -45.20 -21.60
CA GLY A 534 1.36 -45.39 -21.37
C GLY A 534 2.24 -44.26 -21.93
N ARG A 535 1.67 -43.05 -22.10
CA ARG A 535 2.33 -41.90 -22.75
C ARG A 535 2.77 -40.87 -21.70
N PRO A 536 3.88 -40.13 -21.89
CA PRO A 536 4.29 -39.08 -20.95
C PRO A 536 3.23 -37.98 -20.85
N LEU A 537 2.81 -37.61 -19.63
CA LEU A 537 1.72 -36.65 -19.40
C LEU A 537 1.86 -35.34 -20.17
N LYS A 538 3.08 -34.78 -20.27
CA LYS A 538 3.35 -33.56 -21.05
C LYS A 538 2.94 -33.64 -22.53
N VAL A 539 2.93 -34.85 -23.11
CA VAL A 539 2.52 -35.10 -24.50
C VAL A 539 0.99 -35.18 -24.60
N VAL A 540 0.34 -35.84 -23.63
CA VAL A 540 -1.13 -35.95 -23.57
C VAL A 540 -1.77 -34.60 -23.30
N VAL A 541 -1.22 -33.79 -22.37
CA VAL A 541 -1.66 -32.41 -22.14
C VAL A 541 -1.48 -31.56 -23.40
N ALA A 542 -0.35 -31.67 -24.10
CA ALA A 542 -0.12 -30.91 -25.35
C ALA A 542 -1.11 -31.30 -26.46
N GLN A 543 -1.39 -32.61 -26.64
CA GLN A 543 -2.37 -33.08 -27.62
C GLN A 543 -3.79 -32.66 -27.26
N ALA A 544 -4.20 -32.83 -26.01
CA ALA A 544 -5.51 -32.36 -25.50
C ALA A 544 -5.68 -30.84 -25.69
N THR A 545 -4.61 -30.06 -25.44
CA THR A 545 -4.65 -28.59 -25.58
C THR A 545 -4.74 -28.17 -27.06
N ALA A 546 -4.04 -28.87 -27.96
CA ALA A 546 -4.13 -28.62 -29.40
C ALA A 546 -5.52 -28.96 -29.96
N LEU A 547 -6.14 -30.06 -29.51
CA LEU A 547 -7.51 -30.43 -29.87
C LEU A 547 -8.53 -29.43 -29.30
N ALA A 548 -8.39 -29.05 -28.02
CA ALA A 548 -9.24 -28.05 -27.39
C ALA A 548 -9.20 -26.71 -28.12
N ALA A 549 -8.03 -26.28 -28.60
CA ALA A 549 -7.88 -25.05 -29.38
C ALA A 549 -8.42 -25.13 -30.83
N GLN A 550 -8.59 -26.35 -31.38
CA GLN A 550 -9.21 -26.57 -32.70
C GLN A 550 -10.73 -26.66 -32.61
N GLU A 551 -11.26 -27.30 -31.57
CA GLU A 551 -12.69 -27.50 -31.35
C GLU A 551 -13.35 -26.28 -30.67
N TYR A 552 -12.59 -25.54 -29.86
CA TYR A 552 -13.02 -24.35 -29.13
C TYR A 552 -12.03 -23.18 -29.37
N PRO A 553 -12.07 -22.56 -30.56
CA PRO A 553 -11.30 -21.35 -30.85
C PRO A 553 -11.73 -20.18 -29.94
N ARG A 554 -10.87 -19.16 -29.87
CA ARG A 554 -11.00 -17.94 -29.08
C ARG A 554 -10.94 -16.72 -29.99
#